data_AF-A0A6H2BWL4-F1
#
_entry.id   AF-A0A6H2BWL4-F1
#
_cell.length_a   1.000
_cell.length_b   1.000
_cell.length_c   1.000
_cell.angle_alpha   90.00
_cell.angle_beta   90.00
_cell.angle_gamma   90.00
#
_symmetry.space_group_name_H-M   'P 1'
#
loop_
_entity.id
_entity.type
_entity.pdbx_description
1 polymer ?
#
loop_
_entity_poly.entity_id
_entity_poly.type
_entity_poly.pdbx_seq_one_letter_code
_entity_poly.pdbx_strand_id
1 'polypeptide(L)'
;MGSIIVWFLEEDILENRGSVIGVPIADLSLYILDSGFEPSPYGVPGEIYVGGMGVSRGYLNRSALTAERFIPDPFSQQLGARLYRTGDLARRLRNGDIEYLGRCDLQVKVRGFRIELGEIEAALIALPEVLEAVVIVYSEAEDDQRLVAYIVANGQVDLVAAALRYQNQLRTNLKESLPDYMIPAAFVVVDAMPLTAQGKINRKALPIPDWNKAAARRSFTPPQTDAEKVICHVWEQVLGIDAIGIEDNFFDLGGDSILALRVVTEMRRQGWILTPKEIFQEQTVKRLSTIVQKQNLPVETTAIVAGEVPLTPIQKWFFDLNIPNPHHWNQALVLEVHQSLEASTVASAIQLISEYHDTLRLRFEQKQGVWRQFYVENKATQEENLTWEIVDLALKTELEQNTMMREVGERVQRSLNLTNGPLARSIWFDLGENRPSQLLIVIHHLVVDGVSWRILLQDLVEAISGSQLSPSTSSFQQWSHFLQTYRNSIDIQAETQFWLNTIQKEAAKIPLDFPQSLINNSESREQGTGNRE
;
A
#
# COMPACT_ATOMS: atom_id res chain seq x y z
N MET A 1 -21.47 -18.03 -5.12
CA MET A 1 -20.19 -17.36 -5.42
C MET A 1 -20.18 -16.08 -4.59
N GLY A 2 -19.75 -16.18 -3.34
CA GLY A 2 -19.63 -15.02 -2.45
C GLY A 2 -18.19 -14.57 -2.44
N SER A 3 -17.94 -13.32 -2.80
CA SER A 3 -16.65 -12.65 -2.71
C SER A 3 -16.41 -12.20 -1.27
N ILE A 4 -15.27 -12.59 -0.68
CA ILE A 4 -14.79 -12.03 0.58
C ILE A 4 -14.06 -10.72 0.24
N ILE A 5 -14.58 -9.59 0.72
CA ILE A 5 -13.94 -8.29 0.63
C ILE A 5 -12.97 -8.19 1.80
N VAL A 6 -11.67 -8.10 1.51
CA VAL A 6 -10.62 -7.91 2.51
C VAL A 6 -10.48 -6.41 2.74
N TRP A 7 -10.95 -5.93 3.89
CA TRP A 7 -10.69 -4.57 4.34
C TRP A 7 -9.34 -4.53 5.07
N PHE A 8 -8.45 -3.64 4.64
CA PHE A 8 -7.39 -3.15 5.50
C PHE A 8 -8.01 -2.07 6.39
N LEU A 9 -7.76 -2.15 7.70
CA LEU A 9 -8.08 -1.08 8.65
C LEU A 9 -7.16 0.12 8.39
N GLU A 10 -7.50 0.91 7.37
CA GLU A 10 -7.45 2.37 7.46
C GLU A 10 -8.92 2.79 7.65
N GLU A 11 -9.20 3.54 8.71
CA GLU A 11 -10.56 3.90 9.16
C GLU A 11 -11.47 4.44 8.04
N ASP A 12 -12.70 3.90 8.02
CA ASP A 12 -13.96 4.43 7.51
C ASP A 12 -14.01 5.06 6.10
N ILE A 13 -14.41 4.29 5.09
CA ILE A 13 -15.10 4.80 3.91
C ILE A 13 -16.21 3.82 3.50
N LEU A 14 -17.48 4.20 3.69
CA LEU A 14 -18.61 4.00 2.74
C LEU A 14 -19.94 4.49 3.33
N GLU A 15 -20.03 5.81 3.53
CA GLU A 15 -21.15 6.65 3.11
C GLU A 15 -20.48 7.97 2.68
N ASN A 16 -21.07 8.78 1.82
CA ASN A 16 -20.47 10.04 1.35
C ASN A 16 -20.42 11.10 2.49
N ARG A 17 -19.62 10.81 3.52
CA ARG A 17 -19.26 11.61 4.68
C ARG A 17 -17.77 11.87 4.54
N GLY A 18 -17.37 13.14 4.61
CA GLY A 18 -15.96 13.49 4.62
C GLY A 18 -15.25 12.93 5.85
N SER A 19 -13.94 12.78 5.78
CA SER A 19 -13.14 12.28 6.90
C SER A 19 -13.13 13.31 8.04
N VAL A 20 -13.48 12.90 9.26
CA VAL A 20 -13.46 13.80 10.42
C VAL A 20 -12.02 13.95 10.90
N ILE A 21 -11.47 15.15 10.78
CA ILE A 21 -10.09 15.48 11.18
C ILE A 21 -10.03 16.12 12.58
N GLY A 22 -11.15 16.08 13.32
CA GLY A 22 -11.27 16.55 14.69
C GLY A 22 -11.24 18.07 14.83
N VAL A 23 -10.59 18.56 15.89
CA VAL A 23 -10.49 19.98 16.25
C VAL A 23 -9.03 20.46 16.22
N PRO A 24 -8.78 21.77 16.10
CA PRO A 24 -7.42 22.30 16.12
C PRO A 24 -6.68 21.95 17.41
N ILE A 25 -5.41 21.57 17.29
CA ILE A 25 -4.51 21.41 18.44
C ILE A 25 -4.20 22.77 19.08
N ALA A 26 -3.69 22.75 20.31
CA ALA A 26 -3.36 23.97 21.06
C ALA A 26 -2.46 24.92 20.23
N ASP A 27 -2.69 26.23 20.37
CA ASP A 27 -1.97 27.32 19.72
C ASP A 27 -2.07 27.39 18.17
N LEU A 28 -2.85 26.48 17.56
CA LEU A 28 -3.26 26.54 16.16
C LEU A 28 -4.68 27.09 16.04
N SER A 29 -4.86 28.06 15.15
CA SER A 29 -6.18 28.58 14.78
C SER A 29 -6.58 27.99 13.43
N LEU A 30 -7.84 27.58 13.28
CA LEU A 30 -8.34 27.01 12.02
C LEU A 30 -9.68 27.65 11.66
N TYR A 31 -9.70 28.26 10.49
CA TYR A 31 -10.86 28.94 9.91
C TYR A 31 -11.34 28.16 8.69
N ILE A 32 -12.66 28.00 8.58
CA ILE A 32 -13.29 27.52 7.35
C ILE A 32 -13.93 28.74 6.72
N LEU A 33 -13.40 29.21 5.59
CA LEU A 33 -13.82 30.46 4.96
C LEU A 33 -14.54 30.18 3.64
N ASP A 34 -15.55 30.99 3.33
CA ASP A 34 -16.24 30.95 2.04
C ASP A 34 -15.48 31.72 0.95
N SER A 35 -16.05 31.80 -0.26
CA SER A 35 -15.46 32.54 -1.38
C SER A 35 -15.36 34.05 -1.16
N GLY A 36 -16.12 34.60 -0.21
CA GLY A 36 -16.06 36.00 0.22
C GLY A 36 -15.00 36.26 1.28
N PHE A 37 -14.24 35.23 1.70
CA PHE A 37 -13.28 35.28 2.79
C PHE A 37 -13.92 35.53 4.17
N GLU A 38 -15.17 35.09 4.34
CA GLU A 38 -15.92 35.17 5.60
C GLU A 38 -16.05 33.77 6.25
N PRO A 39 -16.12 33.66 7.59
CA PRO A 39 -16.31 32.38 8.27
C PRO A 39 -17.60 31.65 7.83
N SER A 40 -17.44 30.41 7.37
CA SER A 40 -18.54 29.56 6.91
C SER A 40 -19.39 29.04 8.09
N PRO A 41 -20.73 29.02 7.98
CA PRO A 41 -21.61 28.44 8.99
C PRO A 41 -21.41 26.93 9.21
N TYR A 42 -21.89 26.41 10.35
CA TYR A 42 -21.88 24.98 10.64
C TYR A 42 -22.60 24.17 9.54
N GLY A 43 -21.93 23.13 9.04
CA GLY A 43 -22.39 22.25 7.99
C GLY A 43 -22.20 22.77 6.57
N VAL A 44 -21.72 24.00 6.39
CA VAL A 44 -21.50 24.60 5.06
C VAL A 44 -20.04 24.44 4.65
N PRO A 45 -19.75 23.83 3.49
CA PRO A 45 -18.38 23.70 2.97
C PRO A 45 -17.71 25.06 2.74
N GLY A 46 -16.43 25.14 3.11
CA GLY A 46 -15.53 26.26 2.83
C GLY A 46 -14.07 25.79 2.81
N GLU A 47 -13.17 26.68 2.40
CA GLU A 47 -11.73 26.37 2.33
C GLU A 47 -11.09 26.50 3.74
N ILE A 48 -10.16 25.60 4.06
CA ILE A 48 -9.42 25.60 5.31
C ILE A 48 -8.29 26.63 5.26
N TYR A 49 -8.21 27.46 6.29
CA TYR A 49 -7.12 28.39 6.56
C TYR A 49 -6.56 28.15 7.95
N VAL A 50 -5.24 28.10 8.05
CA VAL A 50 -4.52 27.80 9.30
C VAL A 50 -3.76 29.03 9.77
N GLY A 51 -4.04 29.47 10.99
CA GLY A 51 -3.38 30.58 11.68
C GLY A 51 -2.68 30.14 12.97
N GLY A 52 -2.11 31.09 13.69
CA GLY A 52 -1.45 30.84 14.97
C GLY A 52 0.01 30.36 14.84
N MET A 53 0.51 29.70 15.89
CA MET A 53 1.94 29.43 16.05
C MET A 53 2.48 28.38 15.07
N GLY A 54 1.61 27.54 14.48
CA GLY A 54 1.99 26.53 13.49
C GLY A 54 2.30 27.07 12.09
N VAL A 55 2.08 28.37 11.84
CA VAL A 55 2.32 28.98 10.52
C VAL A 55 3.81 29.21 10.29
N SER A 56 4.39 28.48 9.34
CA SER A 56 5.81 28.53 9.01
C SER A 56 6.24 29.84 8.34
N ARG A 57 7.55 30.03 8.13
CA ARG A 57 8.10 31.25 7.49
C ARG A 57 7.59 31.45 6.06
N GLY A 58 7.45 30.36 5.29
CA GLY A 58 7.14 30.37 3.87
C GLY A 58 7.93 29.31 3.10
N TYR A 59 7.89 29.39 1.77
CA TYR A 59 8.64 28.49 0.89
C TYR A 59 10.05 29.03 0.61
N LEU A 60 11.06 28.16 0.75
CA LEU A 60 12.46 28.53 0.49
C LEU A 60 12.65 28.98 -0.97
N ASN A 61 13.22 30.16 -1.17
CA ASN A 61 13.49 30.77 -2.48
C ASN A 61 12.26 30.95 -3.40
N ARG A 62 11.03 30.94 -2.85
CA ARG A 62 9.78 31.13 -3.60
C ARG A 62 8.92 32.22 -2.95
N SER A 63 9.37 33.47 -3.04
CA SER A 63 8.71 34.62 -2.41
C SER A 63 7.30 34.89 -2.96
N ALA A 64 7.10 34.76 -4.28
CA ALA A 64 5.79 34.95 -4.91
C ALA A 64 4.75 33.94 -4.40
N LEU A 65 5.08 32.65 -4.40
CA LEU A 65 4.22 31.58 -3.88
C LEU A 65 3.98 31.74 -2.37
N THR A 66 4.98 32.20 -1.63
CA THR A 66 4.83 32.50 -0.20
C THR A 66 3.80 33.61 0.02
N ALA A 67 3.87 34.70 -0.75
CA ALA A 67 2.90 35.79 -0.63
C ALA A 67 1.48 35.38 -1.05
N GLU A 68 1.35 34.44 -1.99
CA GLU A 68 0.06 33.89 -2.43
C GLU A 68 -0.59 33.00 -1.34
N ARG A 69 0.20 32.16 -0.65
CA ARG A 69 -0.33 31.17 0.31
C ARG A 69 -0.31 31.62 1.77
N PHE A 70 0.61 32.52 2.14
CA PHE A 70 0.75 33.04 3.51
C PHE A 70 0.27 34.49 3.56
N ILE A 71 -1.04 34.65 3.70
CA ILE A 71 -1.75 35.93 3.62
C ILE A 71 -1.93 36.56 5.02
N PRO A 72 -2.22 37.86 5.13
CA PRO A 72 -2.54 38.48 6.42
C PRO A 72 -3.75 37.82 7.09
N ASP A 73 -3.68 37.64 8.41
CA ASP A 73 -4.80 37.11 9.21
C ASP A 73 -5.67 38.25 9.75
N PRO A 74 -6.91 38.45 9.22
CA PRO A 74 -7.80 39.50 9.71
C PRO A 74 -8.52 39.11 11.02
N PHE A 75 -8.46 37.85 11.44
CA PHE A 75 -9.19 37.32 12.59
C PHE A 75 -8.36 37.33 13.87
N SER A 76 -7.04 37.49 13.75
CA SER A 76 -6.12 37.59 14.88
C SER A 76 -5.95 39.02 15.37
N GLN A 77 -5.88 39.20 16.69
CA GLN A 77 -5.52 40.48 17.31
C GLN A 77 -4.00 40.72 17.34
N GLN A 78 -3.19 39.74 16.96
CA GLN A 78 -1.74 39.85 16.96
C GLN A 78 -1.25 40.58 15.72
N LEU A 79 -0.44 41.62 15.92
CA LEU A 79 0.15 42.39 14.84
C LEU A 79 1.05 41.50 13.97
N GLY A 80 0.80 41.48 12.66
CA GLY A 80 1.58 40.70 11.69
C GLY A 80 1.23 39.21 11.64
N ALA A 81 0.10 38.79 12.24
CA ALA A 81 -0.41 37.43 12.10
C ALA A 81 -0.70 37.09 10.62
N ARG A 82 -0.51 35.82 10.27
CA ARG A 82 -0.69 35.29 8.92
C ARG A 82 -1.53 34.03 8.95
N LEU A 83 -2.34 33.85 7.91
CA LEU A 83 -3.01 32.60 7.58
C LEU A 83 -2.25 31.88 6.47
N TYR A 84 -2.11 30.57 6.61
CA TYR A 84 -1.75 29.67 5.53
C TYR A 84 -3.03 29.14 4.86
N ARG A 85 -3.16 29.41 3.56
CA ARG A 85 -4.22 28.89 2.70
C ARG A 85 -3.88 27.45 2.29
N THR A 86 -4.64 26.46 2.77
CA THR A 86 -4.26 25.05 2.59
C THR A 86 -4.65 24.49 1.22
N GLY A 87 -5.67 25.09 0.58
CA GLY A 87 -6.28 24.53 -0.63
C GLY A 87 -7.13 23.29 -0.35
N ASP A 88 -7.60 23.09 0.89
CA ASP A 88 -8.47 21.99 1.29
C ASP A 88 -9.89 22.49 1.58
N LEU A 89 -10.90 21.72 1.19
CA LEU A 89 -12.31 21.99 1.47
C LEU A 89 -12.74 21.19 2.72
N ALA A 90 -13.42 21.84 3.65
CA ALA A 90 -14.02 21.19 4.81
C ALA A 90 -15.31 21.88 5.24
N ARG A 91 -16.05 21.27 6.16
CA ARG A 91 -17.14 21.94 6.89
C ARG A 91 -17.03 21.68 8.38
N ARG A 92 -17.49 22.65 9.18
CA ARG A 92 -17.53 22.48 10.64
C ARG A 92 -18.83 21.82 11.04
N LEU A 93 -18.76 20.68 11.72
CA LEU A 93 -19.91 19.97 12.25
C LEU A 93 -20.45 20.65 13.51
N ARG A 94 -21.70 20.37 13.85
CA ARG A 94 -22.37 20.97 15.02
C ARG A 94 -21.72 20.59 16.36
N ASN A 95 -21.03 19.45 16.41
CA ASN A 95 -20.26 19.01 17.58
C ASN A 95 -18.90 19.71 17.71
N GLY A 96 -18.52 20.57 16.74
CA GLY A 96 -17.27 21.34 16.75
C GLY A 96 -16.19 20.76 15.84
N ASP A 97 -16.29 19.48 15.49
CA ASP A 97 -15.34 18.78 14.63
C ASP A 97 -15.32 19.35 13.21
N ILE A 98 -14.22 19.11 12.53
CA ILE A 98 -14.03 19.49 11.13
C ILE A 98 -14.10 18.23 10.29
N GLU A 99 -15.01 18.24 9.32
CA GLU A 99 -15.16 17.18 8.33
C GLU A 99 -14.46 17.63 7.04
N TYR A 100 -13.39 16.94 6.68
CA TYR A 100 -12.61 17.15 5.47
C TYR A 100 -13.34 16.61 4.24
N LEU A 101 -13.53 17.47 3.23
CA LEU A 101 -14.34 17.21 2.04
C LEU A 101 -13.50 17.04 0.76
N GLY A 102 -12.17 17.06 0.87
CA GLY A 102 -11.25 16.97 -0.27
C GLY A 102 -10.47 18.25 -0.51
N ARG A 103 -9.82 18.36 -1.67
CA ARG A 103 -9.03 19.56 -2.04
C ARG A 103 -9.83 20.52 -2.91
N CYS A 104 -9.52 21.80 -2.76
CA CYS A 104 -9.98 22.87 -3.65
C CYS A 104 -9.27 22.80 -5.01
N ASP A 105 -8.05 22.27 -5.03
CA ASP A 105 -7.25 22.02 -6.22
C ASP A 105 -7.27 20.53 -6.64
N LEU A 106 -6.78 20.26 -7.86
CA LEU A 106 -6.94 18.98 -8.55
C LEU A 106 -5.85 17.95 -8.17
N GLN A 107 -5.35 18.01 -6.94
CA GLN A 107 -4.42 16.98 -6.45
C GLN A 107 -5.11 15.62 -6.38
N VAL A 108 -4.50 14.63 -7.02
CA VAL A 108 -5.05 13.28 -7.10
C VAL A 108 -4.05 12.27 -6.55
N LYS A 109 -4.57 11.24 -5.88
CA LYS A 109 -3.78 10.03 -5.63
C LYS A 109 -3.98 9.12 -6.83
N VAL A 110 -2.91 8.77 -7.53
CA VAL A 110 -2.95 7.80 -8.63
C VAL A 110 -1.85 6.77 -8.35
N ARG A 111 -2.24 5.50 -8.22
CA ARG A 111 -1.31 4.36 -8.02
C ARG A 111 -0.36 4.56 -6.82
N GLY A 112 -0.90 5.08 -5.72
CA GLY A 112 -0.13 5.35 -4.49
C GLY A 112 0.71 6.63 -4.50
N PHE A 113 0.81 7.33 -5.64
CA PHE A 113 1.51 8.60 -5.75
C PHE A 113 0.54 9.77 -5.63
N ARG A 114 0.94 10.79 -4.85
CA ARG A 114 0.24 12.08 -4.80
C ARG A 114 0.75 12.94 -5.95
N ILE A 115 -0.13 13.28 -6.88
CA ILE A 115 0.22 13.95 -8.13
C ILE A 115 -0.50 15.30 -8.23
N GLU A 116 0.25 16.34 -8.55
CA GLU A 116 -0.25 17.65 -8.94
C GLU A 116 -0.56 17.65 -10.44
N LEU A 117 -1.84 17.59 -10.85
CA LEU A 117 -2.16 17.59 -12.28
C LEU A 117 -1.64 18.85 -12.99
N GLY A 118 -1.64 19.99 -12.30
CA GLY A 118 -1.12 21.26 -12.82
C GLY A 118 0.37 21.25 -13.14
N GLU A 119 1.17 20.39 -12.51
CA GLU A 119 2.60 20.24 -12.83
C GLU A 119 2.77 19.59 -14.22
N ILE A 120 1.94 18.59 -14.51
CA ILE A 120 1.91 17.92 -15.81
C ILE A 120 1.38 18.87 -16.88
N GLU A 121 0.32 19.62 -16.58
CA GLU A 121 -0.23 20.65 -17.48
C GLU A 121 0.82 21.72 -17.82
N ALA A 122 1.56 22.21 -16.83
CA ALA A 122 2.62 23.19 -17.04
C ALA A 122 3.77 22.65 -17.89
N ALA A 123 4.20 21.41 -17.65
CA ALA A 123 5.23 20.75 -18.45
C ALA A 123 4.78 20.57 -19.91
N LEU A 124 3.51 20.23 -20.14
CA LEU A 124 2.92 20.15 -21.47
C LEU A 124 2.88 21.52 -22.17
N ILE A 125 2.41 22.57 -21.49
CA ILE A 125 2.32 23.94 -22.03
C ILE A 125 3.71 24.53 -22.34
N ALA A 126 4.76 24.09 -21.65
CA ALA A 126 6.13 24.51 -21.96
C ALA A 126 6.62 24.02 -23.33
N LEU A 127 5.96 23.03 -23.95
CA LEU A 127 6.29 22.54 -25.27
C LEU A 127 5.77 23.50 -26.35
N PRO A 128 6.59 23.94 -27.33
CA PRO A 128 6.21 24.95 -28.32
C PRO A 128 4.95 24.61 -29.16
N GLU A 129 4.64 23.32 -29.23
CA GLU A 129 3.61 22.73 -30.07
C GLU A 129 2.25 22.63 -29.35
N VAL A 130 2.22 22.87 -28.03
CA VAL A 130 1.02 22.82 -27.17
C VAL A 130 0.55 24.23 -26.85
N LEU A 131 -0.69 24.55 -27.23
CA LEU A 131 -1.32 25.84 -26.93
C LEU A 131 -2.02 25.84 -25.56
N GLU A 132 -2.77 24.78 -25.26
CA GLU A 132 -3.44 24.57 -23.99
C GLU A 132 -3.35 23.09 -23.61
N ALA A 133 -3.25 22.80 -22.30
CA ALA A 133 -3.27 21.44 -21.78
C ALA A 133 -4.15 21.33 -20.54
N VAL A 134 -4.88 20.22 -20.42
CA VAL A 134 -5.66 19.85 -19.23
C VAL A 134 -5.42 18.38 -18.95
N VAL A 135 -5.08 18.05 -17.71
CA VAL A 135 -4.89 16.66 -17.29
C VAL A 135 -6.01 16.27 -16.33
N ILE A 136 -6.55 15.06 -16.52
CA ILE A 136 -7.55 14.48 -15.63
C ILE A 136 -7.15 13.07 -15.23
N VAL A 137 -7.77 12.58 -14.16
CA VAL A 137 -7.83 11.15 -13.87
C VAL A 137 -9.07 10.58 -14.55
N TYR A 138 -8.87 9.59 -15.41
CA TYR A 138 -9.91 8.76 -15.98
C TYR A 138 -9.91 7.41 -15.26
N SER A 139 -11.10 6.88 -14.96
CA SER A 139 -11.30 5.58 -14.32
C SER A 139 -12.65 5.01 -14.75
N GLU A 140 -12.67 3.71 -15.09
CA GLU A 140 -13.90 2.91 -15.31
C GLU A 140 -14.27 2.07 -14.08
N ALA A 141 -13.28 1.75 -13.23
CA ALA A 141 -13.42 1.09 -11.94
C ALA A 141 -12.44 1.71 -10.93
N GLU A 142 -12.70 1.55 -9.63
CA GLU A 142 -11.99 2.24 -8.53
C GLU A 142 -10.46 1.96 -8.55
N ASP A 143 -10.06 0.76 -8.97
CA ASP A 143 -8.66 0.32 -9.07
C ASP A 143 -7.96 0.68 -10.40
N ASP A 144 -8.68 1.20 -11.41
CA ASP A 144 -8.13 1.50 -12.74
C ASP A 144 -8.01 3.00 -13.01
N GLN A 145 -7.30 3.71 -12.13
CA GLN A 145 -7.04 5.14 -12.30
C GLN A 145 -5.88 5.40 -13.26
N ARG A 146 -6.13 6.23 -14.27
CA ARG A 146 -5.16 6.60 -15.32
C ARG A 146 -5.14 8.10 -15.57
N LEU A 147 -3.96 8.66 -15.78
CA LEU A 147 -3.81 10.05 -16.21
C LEU A 147 -4.10 10.19 -17.70
N VAL A 148 -4.90 11.17 -18.08
CA VAL A 148 -5.22 11.51 -19.47
C VAL A 148 -4.99 12.99 -19.69
N ALA A 149 -4.18 13.34 -20.70
CA ALA A 149 -3.92 14.71 -21.09
C ALA A 149 -4.74 15.09 -22.33
N TYR A 150 -5.46 16.20 -22.26
CA TYR A 150 -6.12 16.84 -23.39
C TYR A 150 -5.29 18.03 -23.83
N ILE A 151 -5.11 18.19 -25.14
CA ILE A 151 -4.18 19.16 -25.71
C ILE A 151 -4.85 19.92 -26.85
N VAL A 152 -4.71 21.24 -26.85
CA VAL A 152 -4.99 22.07 -28.03
C VAL A 152 -3.67 22.34 -28.75
N ALA A 153 -3.63 22.07 -30.06
CA ALA A 153 -2.45 22.29 -30.89
C ALA A 153 -2.17 23.78 -31.07
N ASN A 154 -0.89 24.17 -31.05
CA ASN A 154 -0.49 25.45 -31.63
C ASN A 154 -0.54 25.34 -33.16
N GLY A 155 -1.31 26.23 -33.82
CA GLY A 155 -1.77 26.13 -35.23
C GLY A 155 -0.71 26.09 -36.34
N GLN A 156 0.56 25.84 -36.01
CA GLN A 156 1.65 25.57 -36.94
C GLN A 156 1.88 24.06 -37.19
N VAL A 157 1.21 23.18 -36.44
CA VAL A 157 1.36 21.72 -36.57
C VAL A 157 -0.01 21.06 -36.73
N ASP A 158 -0.20 20.32 -37.81
CA ASP A 158 -1.38 19.48 -38.01
C ASP A 158 -1.28 18.21 -37.16
N LEU A 159 -1.56 18.34 -35.86
CA LEU A 159 -1.44 17.28 -34.86
C LEU A 159 -2.39 16.11 -35.08
N VAL A 160 -3.50 16.35 -35.79
CA VAL A 160 -4.51 15.32 -36.08
C VAL A 160 -3.97 14.29 -37.08
N ALA A 161 -3.13 14.71 -38.03
CA ALA A 161 -2.53 13.84 -39.04
C ALA A 161 -1.30 13.04 -38.54
N ALA A 162 -0.65 13.45 -37.44
CA ALA A 162 0.61 12.89 -36.93
C ALA A 162 0.50 12.22 -35.53
N ALA A 163 -0.72 11.94 -35.06
CA ALA A 163 -1.06 11.67 -33.66
C ALA A 163 -0.16 10.64 -32.92
N LEU A 164 0.29 9.56 -33.56
CA LEU A 164 1.07 8.49 -32.91
C LEU A 164 2.54 8.82 -32.66
N ARG A 165 3.24 9.32 -33.68
CA ARG A 165 4.67 9.71 -33.54
C ARG A 165 4.80 10.87 -32.56
N TYR A 166 3.82 11.76 -32.61
CA TYR A 166 3.75 12.93 -31.77
C TYR A 166 3.45 12.59 -30.30
N GLN A 167 2.54 11.64 -30.02
CA GLN A 167 2.29 11.12 -28.66
C GLN A 167 3.56 10.54 -28.00
N ASN A 168 4.36 9.78 -28.75
CA ASN A 168 5.61 9.24 -28.23
C ASN A 168 6.63 10.35 -27.97
N GLN A 169 6.69 11.37 -28.83
CA GLN A 169 7.57 12.53 -28.63
C GLN A 169 7.16 13.34 -27.40
N LEU A 170 5.87 13.59 -27.18
CA LEU A 170 5.35 14.22 -25.96
C LEU A 170 5.74 13.40 -24.73
N ARG A 171 5.54 12.08 -24.77
CA ARG A 171 5.94 11.17 -23.69
C ARG A 171 7.43 11.26 -23.39
N THR A 172 8.28 11.23 -24.41
CA THR A 172 9.74 11.35 -24.26
C THR A 172 10.14 12.68 -23.66
N ASN A 173 9.59 13.80 -24.15
CA ASN A 173 9.91 15.13 -23.65
C ASN A 173 9.47 15.32 -22.19
N LEU A 174 8.29 14.81 -21.81
CA LEU A 174 7.84 14.86 -20.41
C LEU A 174 8.76 14.05 -19.49
N LYS A 175 9.27 12.90 -19.93
CA LYS A 175 10.22 12.09 -19.14
C LYS A 175 11.56 12.78 -18.85
N GLU A 176 11.90 13.85 -19.56
CA GLU A 176 13.10 14.65 -19.25
C GLU A 176 12.92 15.51 -17.99
N SER A 177 11.68 15.81 -17.61
CA SER A 177 11.36 16.77 -16.53
C SER A 177 10.42 16.21 -15.46
N LEU A 178 9.71 15.11 -15.72
CA LEU A 178 8.75 14.48 -14.83
C LEU A 178 9.08 12.99 -14.59
N PRO A 179 8.83 12.47 -13.38
CA PRO A 179 8.89 11.03 -13.10
C PRO A 179 7.89 10.22 -13.93
N ASP A 180 8.20 8.94 -14.18
CA ASP A 180 7.36 8.04 -15.01
C ASP A 180 5.89 7.97 -14.56
N TYR A 181 5.60 8.01 -13.26
CA TYR A 181 4.23 7.93 -12.73
C TYR A 181 3.38 9.19 -13.00
N MET A 182 4.01 10.31 -13.36
CA MET A 182 3.31 11.55 -13.74
C MET A 182 3.03 11.62 -15.25
N ILE A 183 3.51 10.65 -16.03
CA ILE A 183 3.38 10.67 -17.49
C ILE A 183 1.98 10.16 -17.88
N PRO A 184 1.16 10.97 -18.58
CA PRO A 184 -0.19 10.56 -18.99
C PRO A 184 -0.22 9.25 -19.78
N ALA A 185 -1.20 8.39 -19.52
CA ALA A 185 -1.42 7.16 -20.25
C ALA A 185 -1.93 7.40 -21.68
N ALA A 186 -2.67 8.51 -21.89
CA ALA A 186 -3.19 8.92 -23.18
C ALA A 186 -3.07 10.44 -23.38
N PHE A 187 -2.88 10.86 -24.63
CA PHE A 187 -2.94 12.26 -25.05
C PHE A 187 -4.01 12.43 -26.13
N VAL A 188 -5.01 13.27 -25.87
CA VAL A 188 -6.16 13.51 -26.74
C VAL A 188 -6.08 14.93 -27.27
N VAL A 189 -5.96 15.07 -28.60
CA VAL A 189 -5.99 16.38 -29.24
C VAL A 189 -7.43 16.82 -29.41
N VAL A 190 -7.74 18.04 -28.97
CA VAL A 190 -9.05 18.68 -29.12
C VAL A 190 -8.89 20.01 -29.85
N ASP A 191 -9.89 20.40 -30.64
CA ASP A 191 -9.84 21.66 -31.40
C ASP A 191 -9.85 22.88 -30.47
N ALA A 192 -10.57 22.79 -29.35
CA ALA A 192 -10.60 23.77 -28.28
C ALA A 192 -11.02 23.11 -26.96
N MET A 193 -10.59 23.67 -25.83
CA MET A 193 -11.04 23.19 -24.52
C MET A 193 -12.52 23.51 -24.30
N PRO A 194 -13.36 22.54 -23.89
CA PRO A 194 -14.76 22.81 -23.62
C PRO A 194 -14.87 23.70 -22.38
N LEU A 195 -15.70 24.74 -22.44
CA LEU A 195 -15.92 25.69 -21.35
C LEU A 195 -17.35 25.57 -20.79
N THR A 196 -17.53 25.91 -19.51
CA THR A 196 -18.83 26.09 -18.87
C THR A 196 -19.40 27.47 -19.23
N ALA A 197 -20.67 27.72 -18.90
CA ALA A 197 -21.30 29.03 -19.09
C ALA A 197 -20.58 30.19 -18.37
N GLN A 198 -19.73 29.89 -17.39
CA GLN A 198 -18.91 30.84 -16.64
C GLN A 198 -17.47 30.96 -17.15
N GLY A 199 -17.15 30.36 -18.30
CA GLY A 199 -15.81 30.42 -18.91
C GLY A 199 -14.75 29.55 -18.23
N LYS A 200 -15.13 28.62 -17.34
CA LYS A 200 -14.21 27.63 -16.74
C LYS A 200 -14.16 26.37 -17.60
N ILE A 201 -13.07 25.59 -17.54
CA ILE A 201 -12.96 24.33 -18.28
C ILE A 201 -14.02 23.33 -17.80
N ASN A 202 -14.85 22.85 -18.73
CA ASN A 202 -15.87 21.84 -18.50
C ASN A 202 -15.28 20.44 -18.70
N ARG A 203 -14.63 19.92 -17.65
CA ARG A 203 -14.00 18.60 -17.66
C ARG A 203 -14.96 17.44 -17.99
N LYS A 204 -16.25 17.57 -17.66
CA LYS A 204 -17.28 16.55 -17.96
C LYS A 204 -17.64 16.48 -19.44
N ALA A 205 -17.32 17.52 -20.21
CA ALA A 205 -17.55 17.58 -21.66
C ALA A 205 -16.30 17.21 -22.46
N LEU A 206 -15.21 16.81 -21.80
CA LEU A 206 -14.02 16.30 -22.49
C LEU A 206 -14.35 14.95 -23.14
N PRO A 207 -13.91 14.72 -24.40
CA PRO A 207 -14.21 13.49 -25.10
C PRO A 207 -13.57 12.29 -24.42
N ILE A 208 -14.29 11.18 -24.31
CA ILE A 208 -13.76 9.95 -23.74
C ILE A 208 -12.62 9.45 -24.63
N PRO A 209 -11.43 9.14 -24.09
CA PRO A 209 -10.33 8.57 -24.88
C PRO A 209 -10.77 7.26 -25.51
N ASP A 210 -10.57 7.11 -26.81
CA ASP A 210 -10.85 5.84 -27.49
C ASP A 210 -9.74 4.84 -27.16
N TRP A 211 -9.89 4.14 -26.03
CA TRP A 211 -8.92 3.17 -25.53
C TRP A 211 -8.70 1.99 -26.49
N ASN A 212 -9.74 1.62 -27.24
CA ASN A 212 -9.65 0.59 -28.28
C ASN A 212 -8.88 1.08 -29.51
N LYS A 213 -9.02 2.35 -29.91
CA LYS A 213 -8.11 2.92 -30.94
C LYS A 213 -6.72 3.21 -30.39
N ALA A 214 -6.54 3.54 -29.11
CA ALA A 214 -5.23 3.69 -28.51
C ALA A 214 -4.48 2.35 -28.46
N ALA A 215 -5.18 1.25 -28.14
CA ALA A 215 -4.66 -0.12 -28.22
C ALA A 215 -4.50 -0.61 -29.66
N ALA A 216 -5.47 -0.36 -30.56
CA ALA A 216 -5.39 -0.74 -31.98
C ALA A 216 -4.40 0.11 -32.80
N ARG A 217 -3.90 1.21 -32.24
CA ARG A 217 -2.85 2.07 -32.82
C ARG A 217 -1.50 1.89 -32.14
N ARG A 218 -1.38 1.07 -31.09
CA ARG A 218 -0.06 0.56 -30.68
C ARG A 218 0.51 -0.20 -31.87
N SER A 219 1.81 -0.08 -32.10
CA SER A 219 2.53 -0.95 -33.03
C SER A 219 2.52 -2.37 -32.46
N PHE A 220 1.38 -3.05 -32.57
CA PHE A 220 1.20 -4.41 -32.09
C PHE A 220 2.09 -5.31 -32.93
N THR A 221 3.23 -5.65 -32.34
CA THR A 221 4.19 -6.58 -32.92
C THR A 221 4.01 -7.89 -32.16
N PRO A 222 3.47 -8.94 -32.78
CA PRO A 222 3.15 -10.17 -32.08
C PRO A 222 4.42 -10.90 -31.62
N PRO A 223 4.36 -11.65 -30.51
CA PRO A 223 5.48 -12.45 -30.04
C PRO A 223 5.84 -13.55 -31.04
N GLN A 224 7.12 -13.73 -31.32
CA GLN A 224 7.64 -14.70 -32.28
C GLN A 224 8.31 -15.88 -31.57
N THR A 225 9.13 -15.59 -30.57
CA THR A 225 9.88 -16.59 -29.80
C THR A 225 9.07 -17.15 -28.62
N ASP A 226 9.46 -18.31 -28.11
CA ASP A 226 8.81 -18.90 -26.94
C ASP A 226 8.94 -18.02 -25.69
N ALA A 227 10.09 -17.36 -25.52
CA ALA A 227 10.31 -16.39 -24.44
C ALA A 227 9.33 -15.22 -24.54
N GLU A 228 9.20 -14.61 -25.73
CA GLU A 228 8.26 -13.50 -25.96
C GLU A 228 6.81 -13.91 -25.68
N LYS A 229 6.40 -15.11 -26.14
CA LYS A 229 5.03 -15.60 -25.93
C LYS A 229 4.72 -15.76 -24.44
N VAL A 230 5.66 -16.33 -23.67
CA VAL A 230 5.48 -16.52 -22.23
C VAL A 230 5.45 -15.17 -21.52
N ILE A 231 6.37 -14.24 -21.84
CA ILE A 231 6.37 -12.90 -21.22
C ILE A 231 5.06 -12.16 -21.52
N CYS A 232 4.62 -12.13 -22.78
CA CYS A 232 3.34 -11.53 -23.16
C CYS A 232 2.19 -12.13 -22.35
N HIS A 233 2.07 -13.46 -22.32
CA HIS A 233 1.01 -14.14 -21.60
C HIS A 233 1.00 -13.83 -20.10
N VAL A 234 2.17 -13.83 -19.46
CA VAL A 234 2.29 -13.49 -18.03
C VAL A 234 1.90 -12.04 -17.78
N TRP A 235 2.31 -11.11 -18.65
CA TRP A 235 1.94 -9.72 -18.52
C TRP A 235 0.44 -9.50 -18.73
N GLU A 236 -0.18 -10.21 -19.69
CA GLU A 236 -1.63 -10.13 -19.94
C GLU A 236 -2.42 -10.53 -18.67
N GLN A 237 -1.98 -11.60 -18.00
CA GLN A 237 -2.58 -12.06 -16.73
C GLN A 237 -2.34 -11.10 -15.57
N VAL A 238 -1.12 -10.57 -15.42
CA VAL A 238 -0.75 -9.72 -14.28
C VAL A 238 -1.32 -8.30 -14.42
N LEU A 239 -1.36 -7.76 -15.64
CA LEU A 239 -1.84 -6.41 -15.93
C LEU A 239 -3.34 -6.36 -16.27
N GLY A 240 -3.97 -7.51 -16.56
CA GLY A 240 -5.37 -7.58 -16.96
C GLY A 240 -5.63 -6.96 -18.34
N ILE A 241 -4.70 -7.14 -19.29
CA ILE A 241 -4.77 -6.56 -20.64
C ILE A 241 -4.76 -7.71 -21.66
N ASP A 242 -5.70 -7.71 -22.62
CA ASP A 242 -5.92 -8.86 -23.51
C ASP A 242 -4.89 -9.04 -24.64
N ALA A 243 -4.11 -8.00 -25.00
CA ALA A 243 -3.18 -8.07 -26.11
C ALA A 243 -1.92 -7.24 -25.86
N ILE A 244 -0.82 -7.91 -25.51
CA ILE A 244 0.48 -7.28 -25.28
C ILE A 244 1.43 -7.56 -26.45
N GLY A 245 1.93 -6.52 -27.09
CA GLY A 245 2.92 -6.58 -28.15
C GLY A 245 4.36 -6.57 -27.60
N ILE A 246 5.32 -7.05 -28.39
CA ILE A 246 6.70 -7.20 -27.90
C ILE A 246 7.41 -5.87 -27.59
N GLU A 247 6.97 -4.78 -28.20
CA GLU A 247 7.52 -3.43 -27.98
C GLU A 247 6.80 -2.68 -26.85
N ASP A 248 5.76 -3.27 -26.25
CA ASP A 248 5.01 -2.62 -25.18
C ASP A 248 5.89 -2.53 -23.92
N ASN A 249 5.83 -1.36 -23.27
CA ASN A 249 6.57 -1.07 -22.04
C ASN A 249 5.74 -1.42 -20.81
N PHE A 250 6.30 -2.20 -19.88
CA PHE A 250 5.65 -2.68 -18.67
C PHE A 250 5.00 -1.56 -17.85
N PHE A 251 5.72 -0.45 -17.66
CA PHE A 251 5.31 0.65 -16.79
C PHE A 251 4.30 1.57 -17.48
N ASP A 252 4.44 1.75 -18.79
CA ASP A 252 3.43 2.47 -19.58
C ASP A 252 2.08 1.73 -19.57
N LEU A 253 2.10 0.41 -19.43
CA LEU A 253 0.90 -0.44 -19.29
C LEU A 253 0.33 -0.48 -17.87
N GLY A 254 0.93 0.22 -16.90
CA GLY A 254 0.46 0.24 -15.51
C GLY A 254 1.15 -0.75 -14.58
N GLY A 255 2.23 -1.40 -15.02
CA GLY A 255 3.10 -2.18 -14.14
C GLY A 255 3.79 -1.31 -13.08
N ASP A 256 3.96 -1.85 -11.89
CA ASP A 256 4.72 -1.27 -10.78
C ASP A 256 5.69 -2.30 -10.17
N SER A 257 6.35 -1.97 -9.05
CA SER A 257 7.28 -2.88 -8.38
C SER A 257 6.62 -4.15 -7.81
N ILE A 258 5.35 -4.08 -7.41
CA ILE A 258 4.59 -5.22 -6.87
C ILE A 258 4.20 -6.15 -8.02
N LEU A 259 3.70 -5.58 -9.12
CA LEU A 259 3.35 -6.32 -10.33
C LEU A 259 4.60 -6.92 -10.98
N ALA A 260 5.74 -6.22 -10.96
CA ALA A 260 7.02 -6.76 -11.43
C ALA A 260 7.42 -8.01 -10.62
N LEU A 261 7.23 -8.01 -9.30
CA LEU A 261 7.48 -9.19 -8.48
C LEU A 261 6.52 -10.35 -8.82
N ARG A 262 5.24 -10.05 -9.09
CA ARG A 262 4.27 -11.07 -9.56
C ARG A 262 4.69 -11.66 -10.91
N VAL A 263 5.11 -10.83 -11.86
CA VAL A 263 5.64 -11.27 -13.16
C VAL A 263 6.83 -12.20 -12.97
N VAL A 264 7.81 -11.82 -12.13
CA VAL A 264 8.98 -12.67 -11.84
C VAL A 264 8.57 -14.03 -11.29
N THR A 265 7.62 -14.07 -10.35
CA THR A 265 7.13 -15.32 -9.76
C THR A 265 6.43 -16.20 -10.79
N GLU A 266 5.57 -15.64 -11.64
CA GLU A 266 4.84 -16.41 -12.65
C GLU A 266 5.74 -16.87 -13.81
N MET A 267 6.65 -16.01 -14.27
CA MET A 267 7.72 -16.38 -15.21
C MET A 267 8.54 -17.55 -14.66
N ARG A 268 8.90 -17.47 -13.38
CA ARG A 268 9.58 -18.56 -12.69
C ARG A 268 8.73 -19.82 -12.72
N ARG A 269 7.44 -19.79 -12.38
CA ARG A 269 6.57 -20.98 -12.47
C ARG A 269 6.59 -21.65 -13.85
N GLN A 270 6.76 -20.88 -14.91
CA GLN A 270 6.89 -21.39 -16.29
C GLN A 270 8.32 -21.80 -16.70
N GLY A 271 9.27 -21.84 -15.75
CA GLY A 271 10.65 -22.25 -15.97
C GLY A 271 11.56 -21.14 -16.51
N TRP A 272 11.18 -19.87 -16.41
CA TRP A 272 11.97 -18.74 -16.89
C TRP A 272 12.46 -17.87 -15.74
N ILE A 273 13.77 -17.62 -15.70
CA ILE A 273 14.38 -16.79 -14.67
C ILE A 273 14.45 -15.35 -15.16
N LEU A 274 13.90 -14.46 -14.33
CA LEU A 274 13.89 -13.03 -14.50
C LEU A 274 13.96 -12.38 -13.11
N THR A 275 14.61 -11.23 -12.99
CA THR A 275 14.70 -10.45 -11.76
C THR A 275 13.88 -9.16 -11.89
N PRO A 276 13.42 -8.57 -10.77
CA PRO A 276 12.75 -7.28 -10.83
C PRO A 276 13.63 -6.20 -11.46
N LYS A 277 14.93 -6.20 -11.13
CA LYS A 277 15.92 -5.26 -11.69
C LYS A 277 15.94 -5.30 -13.22
N GLU A 278 15.91 -6.49 -13.81
CA GLU A 278 15.89 -6.66 -15.26
C GLU A 278 14.61 -6.12 -15.90
N ILE A 279 13.44 -6.28 -15.26
CA ILE A 279 12.18 -5.64 -15.69
C ILE A 279 12.32 -4.11 -15.72
N PHE A 280 12.93 -3.52 -14.69
CA PHE A 280 13.16 -2.08 -14.63
C PHE A 280 14.18 -1.58 -15.66
N GLN A 281 15.16 -2.40 -16.04
CA GLN A 281 16.21 -2.03 -16.99
C GLN A 281 15.76 -2.20 -18.45
N GLU A 282 15.15 -3.32 -18.78
CA GLU A 282 14.83 -3.68 -20.15
C GLU A 282 13.42 -3.25 -20.58
N GLN A 283 12.49 -3.16 -19.61
CA GLN A 283 11.14 -2.54 -19.66
C GLN A 283 10.16 -3.02 -20.74
N THR A 284 10.61 -3.70 -21.79
CA THR A 284 9.80 -4.18 -22.92
C THR A 284 9.98 -5.67 -23.10
N VAL A 285 8.95 -6.35 -23.60
CA VAL A 285 9.00 -7.81 -23.81
C VAL A 285 10.14 -8.21 -24.74
N LYS A 286 10.39 -7.45 -25.82
CA LYS A 286 11.45 -7.69 -26.80
C LYS A 286 12.84 -7.62 -26.19
N ARG A 287 13.07 -6.68 -25.27
CA ARG A 287 14.36 -6.57 -24.60
C ARG A 287 14.50 -7.65 -23.53
N LEU A 288 13.46 -7.88 -22.75
CA LEU A 288 13.44 -8.94 -21.74
C LEU A 288 13.67 -10.33 -22.35
N SER A 289 13.06 -10.62 -23.50
CA SER A 289 13.22 -11.91 -24.17
C SER A 289 14.66 -12.24 -24.55
N THR A 290 15.53 -11.23 -24.70
CA THR A 290 16.96 -11.43 -25.01
C THR A 290 17.81 -11.84 -23.81
N ILE A 291 17.34 -11.59 -22.59
CA ILE A 291 18.11 -11.82 -21.35
C ILE A 291 17.53 -12.95 -20.49
N VAL A 292 16.23 -13.25 -20.61
CA VAL A 292 15.59 -14.32 -19.84
C VAL A 292 16.18 -15.68 -20.18
N GLN A 293 16.41 -16.49 -19.16
CA GLN A 293 16.97 -17.83 -19.33
C GLN A 293 15.96 -18.88 -18.88
N LYS A 294 15.79 -19.92 -19.69
CA LYS A 294 15.00 -21.09 -19.31
C LYS A 294 15.84 -21.97 -18.38
N GLN A 295 15.31 -22.25 -17.21
CA GLN A 295 15.93 -23.12 -16.22
C GLN A 295 14.97 -24.23 -15.81
N ASN A 296 15.47 -25.46 -15.67
CA ASN A 296 14.72 -26.52 -15.02
C ASN A 296 14.63 -26.20 -13.53
N LEU A 297 13.49 -25.69 -13.10
CA LEU A 297 13.27 -25.40 -11.70
C LEU A 297 13.10 -26.69 -10.89
N PRO A 298 13.52 -26.69 -9.62
CA PRO A 298 13.23 -27.77 -8.71
C PRO A 298 11.71 -28.02 -8.65
N VAL A 299 11.34 -29.29 -8.56
CA VAL A 299 9.94 -29.75 -8.49
C VAL A 299 9.25 -29.13 -7.26
N GLU A 300 8.03 -28.61 -7.46
CA GLU A 300 7.12 -28.20 -6.39
C GLU A 300 7.06 -29.29 -5.32
N THR A 301 7.42 -28.94 -4.09
CA THR A 301 7.55 -29.92 -3.00
C THR A 301 6.44 -29.70 -2.00
N THR A 302 5.50 -30.63 -1.93
CA THR A 302 4.42 -30.68 -0.92
C THR A 302 4.81 -31.50 0.31
N ALA A 303 6.07 -31.88 0.45
CA ALA A 303 6.54 -32.69 1.58
C ALA A 303 6.47 -31.89 2.88
N ILE A 304 5.81 -32.47 3.89
CA ILE A 304 5.77 -31.90 5.25
C ILE A 304 7.20 -31.77 5.76
N VAL A 305 7.59 -30.53 6.06
CA VAL A 305 8.92 -30.23 6.60
C VAL A 305 8.90 -30.42 8.12
N ALA A 306 9.94 -31.09 8.62
CA ALA A 306 10.12 -31.42 10.02
C ALA A 306 11.58 -31.22 10.46
N GLY A 307 11.79 -31.10 11.77
CA GLY A 307 13.11 -31.02 12.39
C GLY A 307 13.65 -29.60 12.55
N GLU A 308 14.96 -29.52 12.81
CA GLU A 308 15.68 -28.26 13.04
C GLU A 308 15.81 -27.46 11.74
N VAL A 309 15.68 -26.14 11.85
CA VAL A 309 15.80 -25.20 10.73
C VAL A 309 16.81 -24.12 11.12
N PRO A 310 17.75 -23.73 10.24
CA PRO A 310 18.65 -22.63 10.54
C PRO A 310 17.87 -21.33 10.73
N LEU A 311 18.23 -20.51 11.73
CA LEU A 311 17.68 -19.15 11.82
C LEU A 311 18.03 -18.34 10.56
N THR A 312 17.05 -17.60 10.05
CA THR A 312 17.28 -16.58 9.02
C THR A 312 18.02 -15.37 9.63
N PRO A 313 18.69 -14.53 8.82
CA PRO A 313 19.37 -13.34 9.32
C PRO A 313 18.46 -12.40 10.12
N ILE A 314 17.20 -12.23 9.69
CA ILE A 314 16.24 -11.36 10.38
C ILE A 314 15.80 -11.94 11.73
N GLN A 315 15.59 -13.25 11.82
CA GLN A 315 15.27 -13.92 13.09
C GLN A 315 16.47 -13.86 14.05
N LYS A 316 17.70 -14.02 13.54
CA LYS A 316 18.91 -13.83 14.35
C LYS A 316 19.01 -12.39 14.88
N TRP A 317 18.84 -11.40 14.01
CA TRP A 317 18.84 -9.99 14.39
C TRP A 317 17.81 -9.70 15.49
N PHE A 318 16.59 -10.22 15.35
CA PHE A 318 15.55 -10.08 16.37
C PHE A 318 15.99 -10.59 17.75
N PHE A 319 16.61 -11.77 17.82
CA PHE A 319 17.10 -12.30 19.09
C PHE A 319 18.32 -11.53 19.64
N ASP A 320 19.15 -10.97 18.77
CA ASP A 320 20.31 -10.16 19.16
C ASP A 320 19.91 -8.80 19.76
N LEU A 321 18.71 -8.28 19.44
CA LEU A 321 18.19 -7.02 20.00
C LEU A 321 17.85 -7.09 21.49
N ASN A 322 17.70 -8.28 22.08
CA ASN A 322 17.28 -8.47 23.47
C ASN A 322 16.01 -7.68 23.85
N ILE A 323 14.99 -7.75 22.98
CA ILE A 323 13.74 -7.01 23.14
C ILE A 323 13.04 -7.41 24.46
N PRO A 324 12.60 -6.45 25.29
CA PRO A 324 11.74 -6.74 26.44
C PRO A 324 10.44 -7.41 25.99
N ASN A 325 10.10 -8.56 26.58
CA ASN A 325 8.92 -9.37 26.22
C ASN A 325 8.88 -9.77 24.72
N PRO A 326 9.86 -10.57 24.24
CA PRO A 326 9.98 -10.91 22.82
C PRO A 326 8.78 -11.70 22.28
N HIS A 327 7.94 -12.27 23.15
CA HIS A 327 6.70 -12.94 22.78
C HIS A 327 5.61 -12.00 22.26
N HIS A 328 5.63 -10.73 22.67
CA HIS A 328 4.61 -9.73 22.34
C HIS A 328 4.97 -8.94 21.08
N TRP A 329 5.60 -9.59 20.10
CA TRP A 329 6.01 -8.98 18.83
C TRP A 329 5.18 -9.58 17.69
N ASN A 330 3.92 -9.16 17.61
CA ASN A 330 2.93 -9.75 16.71
C ASN A 330 2.35 -8.73 15.73
N GLN A 331 1.69 -9.26 14.70
CA GLN A 331 0.80 -8.53 13.82
C GLN A 331 -0.62 -9.09 14.00
N ALA A 332 -1.62 -8.23 13.93
CA ALA A 332 -3.03 -8.60 14.12
C ALA A 332 -3.90 -8.00 13.01
N LEU A 333 -4.90 -8.77 12.58
CA LEU A 333 -5.94 -8.33 11.65
C LEU A 333 -7.32 -8.70 12.21
N VAL A 334 -8.29 -7.82 11.99
CA VAL A 334 -9.72 -8.10 12.24
C VAL A 334 -10.43 -8.08 10.90
N LEU A 335 -11.13 -9.17 10.59
CA LEU A 335 -11.89 -9.34 9.37
C LEU A 335 -13.38 -9.33 9.69
N GLU A 336 -14.16 -8.57 8.94
CA GLU A 336 -15.60 -8.65 8.97
C GLU A 336 -16.08 -9.86 8.17
N VAL A 337 -16.98 -10.65 8.74
CA VAL A 337 -17.53 -11.85 8.09
C VAL A 337 -18.95 -11.57 7.65
N HIS A 338 -19.13 -11.39 6.34
CA HIS A 338 -20.44 -11.16 5.75
C HIS A 338 -21.32 -12.41 5.81
N GLN A 339 -22.64 -12.18 5.92
CA GLN A 339 -23.63 -13.22 6.21
C GLN A 339 -23.64 -14.35 5.18
N SER A 340 -23.28 -15.56 5.63
CA SER A 340 -23.46 -16.91 5.01
C SER A 340 -22.40 -17.92 5.47
N LEU A 341 -21.39 -17.50 6.24
CA LEU A 341 -20.30 -18.36 6.71
C LEU A 341 -20.52 -18.83 8.16
N GLU A 342 -20.49 -20.14 8.38
CA GLU A 342 -20.50 -20.72 9.71
C GLU A 342 -19.11 -20.67 10.36
N ALA A 343 -19.07 -20.37 11.65
CA ALA A 343 -17.84 -20.36 12.45
C ALA A 343 -17.03 -21.67 12.34
N SER A 344 -17.72 -22.81 12.22
CA SER A 344 -17.15 -24.15 12.05
C SER A 344 -16.37 -24.32 10.73
N THR A 345 -16.87 -23.74 9.63
CA THR A 345 -16.21 -23.75 8.32
C THR A 345 -14.92 -22.95 8.39
N VAL A 346 -14.97 -21.77 9.01
CA VAL A 346 -13.80 -20.90 9.18
C VAL A 346 -12.76 -21.53 10.10
N ALA A 347 -13.19 -22.16 11.20
CA ALA A 347 -12.30 -22.91 12.07
C ALA A 347 -11.53 -24.02 11.33
N SER A 348 -12.24 -24.80 10.51
CA SER A 348 -11.65 -25.88 9.71
C SER A 348 -10.66 -25.36 8.67
N ALA A 349 -10.98 -24.24 8.02
CA ALA A 349 -10.08 -23.59 7.07
C ALA A 349 -8.82 -23.07 7.75
N ILE A 350 -8.95 -22.41 8.90
CA ILE A 350 -7.83 -21.91 9.70
C ILE A 350 -6.92 -23.06 10.16
N GLN A 351 -7.49 -24.19 10.56
CA GLN A 351 -6.71 -25.39 10.88
C GLN A 351 -5.89 -25.86 9.66
N LEU A 352 -6.53 -25.97 8.49
CA LEU A 352 -5.84 -26.36 7.25
C LEU A 352 -4.66 -25.42 6.93
N ILE A 353 -4.86 -24.10 7.10
CA ILE A 353 -3.81 -23.09 6.91
C ILE A 353 -2.62 -23.33 7.86
N SER A 354 -2.84 -23.64 9.14
CA SER A 354 -1.71 -23.95 10.05
C SER A 354 -0.95 -25.21 9.70
N GLU A 355 -1.64 -26.21 9.17
CA GLU A 355 -1.01 -27.46 8.76
C GLU A 355 -0.21 -27.25 7.47
N TYR A 356 -0.74 -26.42 6.57
CA TYR A 356 -0.16 -26.12 5.26
C TYR A 356 1.08 -25.21 5.35
N HIS A 357 1.00 -24.09 6.07
CA HIS A 357 2.12 -23.15 6.19
C HIS A 357 3.06 -23.53 7.32
N ASP A 358 4.22 -24.08 6.94
CA ASP A 358 5.19 -24.64 7.89
C ASP A 358 5.67 -23.64 8.95
N THR A 359 5.77 -22.35 8.64
CA THR A 359 6.27 -21.31 9.55
C THR A 359 5.39 -21.14 10.78
N LEU A 360 4.09 -21.37 10.67
CA LEU A 360 3.15 -21.30 11.81
C LEU A 360 3.41 -22.41 12.85
N ARG A 361 4.10 -23.48 12.44
CA ARG A 361 4.48 -24.64 13.28
C ARG A 361 5.89 -24.52 13.87
N LEU A 362 6.58 -23.40 13.65
CA LEU A 362 7.90 -23.18 14.24
C LEU A 362 7.82 -23.00 15.76
N ARG A 363 8.91 -23.37 16.43
CA ARG A 363 9.21 -23.00 17.81
C ARG A 363 10.66 -22.58 17.92
N PHE A 364 10.94 -21.76 18.92
CA PHE A 364 12.25 -21.18 19.18
C PHE A 364 12.70 -21.52 20.60
N GLU A 365 13.87 -22.13 20.72
CA GLU A 365 14.46 -22.45 22.02
C GLU A 365 15.87 -21.87 22.12
N GLN A 366 16.26 -21.51 23.33
CA GLN A 366 17.63 -21.11 23.62
C GLN A 366 18.35 -22.26 24.34
N LYS A 367 19.35 -22.86 23.68
CA LYS A 367 20.21 -23.90 24.25
C LYS A 367 21.64 -23.39 24.35
N GLN A 368 22.21 -23.39 25.56
CA GLN A 368 23.57 -22.93 25.83
C GLN A 368 23.84 -21.50 25.30
N GLY A 369 22.86 -20.60 25.45
CA GLY A 369 22.95 -19.22 24.98
C GLY A 369 22.71 -19.02 23.48
N VAL A 370 22.51 -20.09 22.71
CA VAL A 370 22.27 -20.02 21.27
C VAL A 370 20.81 -20.32 20.96
N TRP A 371 20.16 -19.42 20.22
CA TRP A 371 18.81 -19.62 19.71
C TRP A 371 18.80 -20.62 18.57
N ARG A 372 17.80 -21.49 18.58
CA ARG A 372 17.50 -22.48 17.54
C ARG A 372 16.02 -22.42 17.21
N GLN A 373 15.68 -22.81 15.99
CA GLN A 373 14.29 -23.01 15.59
C GLN A 373 14.08 -24.41 15.04
N PHE A 374 12.88 -24.93 15.23
CA PHE A 374 12.50 -26.27 14.76
C PHE A 374 10.99 -26.31 14.52
N TYR A 375 10.56 -27.20 13.62
CA TYR A 375 9.15 -27.49 13.44
C TYR A 375 8.67 -28.47 14.51
N VAL A 376 7.51 -28.21 15.09
CA VAL A 376 6.80 -29.20 15.90
C VAL A 376 6.13 -30.20 14.95
N GLU A 377 6.27 -31.50 15.24
CA GLU A 377 5.58 -32.55 14.50
C GLU A 377 4.06 -32.39 14.65
N ASN A 378 3.33 -32.62 13.56
CA ASN A 378 1.86 -32.50 13.46
C ASN A 378 1.05 -33.46 14.38
N LYS A 379 1.72 -34.11 15.35
CA LYS A 379 1.14 -35.04 16.33
C LYS A 379 0.80 -34.41 17.67
N ALA A 380 1.20 -33.15 17.92
CA ALA A 380 0.69 -32.40 19.07
C ALA A 380 -0.76 -32.03 18.77
N THR A 381 -1.68 -32.73 19.44
CA THR A 381 -3.08 -32.41 19.74
C THR A 381 -3.65 -31.20 19.01
N GLN A 382 -4.77 -31.41 18.30
CA GLN A 382 -5.62 -30.42 17.59
C GLN A 382 -5.93 -29.12 18.37
N GLU A 383 -5.56 -29.01 19.65
CA GLU A 383 -5.79 -27.87 20.54
C GLU A 383 -4.60 -26.88 20.65
N GLU A 384 -3.35 -27.26 20.34
CA GLU A 384 -2.17 -26.48 20.78
C GLU A 384 -1.57 -25.51 19.74
N ASN A 385 -1.74 -25.75 18.42
CA ASN A 385 -1.02 -24.96 17.40
C ASN A 385 -1.80 -23.74 16.87
N LEU A 386 -3.13 -23.79 16.93
CA LEU A 386 -4.02 -22.67 16.73
C LEU A 386 -5.16 -22.78 17.73
N THR A 387 -5.17 -21.88 18.70
CA THR A 387 -6.29 -21.79 19.63
C THR A 387 -7.37 -20.97 18.97
N TRP A 388 -8.30 -21.67 18.36
CA TRP A 388 -9.59 -21.12 17.95
C TRP A 388 -10.44 -20.86 19.20
N GLU A 389 -10.96 -19.65 19.32
CA GLU A 389 -11.86 -19.27 20.42
C GLU A 389 -13.11 -18.62 19.82
N ILE A 390 -14.30 -19.02 20.27
CA ILE A 390 -15.54 -18.32 19.95
C ILE A 390 -15.94 -17.50 21.17
N VAL A 391 -16.15 -16.21 20.96
CA VAL A 391 -16.65 -15.28 21.97
C VAL A 391 -18.04 -14.83 21.54
N ASP A 392 -19.06 -15.33 22.25
CA ASP A 392 -20.46 -14.94 22.05
C ASP A 392 -20.72 -13.57 22.69
N LEU A 393 -21.02 -12.59 21.85
CA LEU A 393 -21.36 -11.23 22.22
C LEU A 393 -22.74 -10.82 21.66
N ALA A 394 -23.55 -11.77 21.20
CA ALA A 394 -24.81 -11.51 20.52
C ALA A 394 -25.83 -10.77 21.39
N LEU A 395 -25.78 -10.99 22.71
CA LEU A 395 -26.67 -10.36 23.69
C LEU A 395 -26.08 -9.10 24.35
N LYS A 396 -24.92 -8.63 23.89
CA LYS A 396 -24.22 -7.45 24.44
C LYS A 396 -24.61 -6.19 23.69
N THR A 397 -24.57 -5.04 24.38
CA THR A 397 -24.66 -3.74 23.72
C THR A 397 -23.41 -3.48 22.88
N GLU A 398 -23.50 -2.64 21.85
CA GLU A 398 -22.35 -2.33 20.99
C GLU A 398 -21.12 -1.81 21.76
N LEU A 399 -21.34 -0.99 22.81
CA LEU A 399 -20.25 -0.52 23.67
C LEU A 399 -19.57 -1.66 24.42
N GLU A 400 -20.36 -2.60 24.97
CA GLU A 400 -19.83 -3.79 25.64
C GLU A 400 -19.13 -4.72 24.66
N GLN A 401 -19.67 -4.91 23.45
CA GLN A 401 -19.05 -5.68 22.37
C GLN A 401 -17.64 -5.14 22.08
N ASN A 402 -17.53 -3.85 21.78
CA ASN A 402 -16.26 -3.20 21.45
C ASN A 402 -15.25 -3.28 22.62
N THR A 403 -15.72 -3.09 23.86
CA THR A 403 -14.87 -3.18 25.06
C THR A 403 -14.32 -4.60 25.24
N MET A 404 -15.19 -5.61 25.18
CA MET A 404 -14.79 -7.02 25.33
C MET A 404 -13.88 -7.47 24.19
N MET A 405 -14.15 -7.06 22.95
CA MET A 405 -13.29 -7.38 21.81
C MET A 405 -11.88 -6.80 21.99
N ARG A 406 -11.77 -5.57 22.52
CA ARG A 406 -10.47 -4.98 22.85
C ARG A 406 -9.75 -5.77 23.95
N GLU A 407 -10.44 -6.10 25.05
CA GLU A 407 -9.86 -6.88 26.14
C GLU A 407 -9.39 -8.27 25.67
N VAL A 408 -10.18 -8.93 24.82
CA VAL A 408 -9.82 -10.21 24.20
C VAL A 408 -8.62 -10.05 23.27
N GLY A 409 -8.63 -9.04 22.39
CA GLY A 409 -7.52 -8.77 21.48
C GLY A 409 -6.21 -8.54 22.23
N GLU A 410 -6.26 -7.73 23.28
CA GLU A 410 -5.15 -7.46 24.18
C GLU A 410 -4.64 -8.72 24.90
N ARG A 411 -5.54 -9.57 25.42
CA ARG A 411 -5.18 -10.86 26.02
C ARG A 411 -4.50 -11.78 25.01
N VAL A 412 -5.05 -11.86 23.81
CA VAL A 412 -4.59 -12.78 22.75
C VAL A 412 -3.21 -12.36 22.23
N GLN A 413 -3.00 -11.07 22.00
CA GLN A 413 -1.69 -10.53 21.61
C GLN A 413 -0.60 -10.85 22.64
N ARG A 414 -0.92 -10.77 23.93
CA ARG A 414 0.02 -11.12 25.03
C ARG A 414 0.21 -12.62 25.23
N SER A 415 -0.60 -13.47 24.61
CA SER A 415 -0.64 -14.91 24.87
C SER A 415 0.23 -15.77 23.94
N LEU A 416 0.84 -15.17 22.91
CA LEU A 416 1.77 -15.89 22.05
C LEU A 416 3.01 -16.30 22.84
N ASN A 417 3.63 -17.40 22.44
CA ASN A 417 4.84 -17.89 23.10
C ASN A 417 5.82 -18.48 22.08
N LEU A 418 7.05 -17.96 22.05
CA LEU A 418 8.06 -18.38 21.08
C LEU A 418 8.53 -19.82 21.28
N THR A 419 8.55 -20.30 22.52
CA THR A 419 9.13 -21.59 22.90
C THR A 419 8.09 -22.69 22.94
N ASN A 420 6.96 -22.44 23.59
CA ASN A 420 5.89 -23.43 23.77
C ASN A 420 4.76 -23.25 22.76
N GLY A 421 4.63 -22.06 22.17
CA GLY A 421 3.50 -21.71 21.33
C GLY A 421 2.23 -21.36 22.11
N PRO A 422 1.15 -21.03 21.38
CA PRO A 422 1.11 -20.94 19.92
C PRO A 422 1.81 -19.67 19.38
N LEU A 423 2.16 -19.67 18.09
CA LEU A 423 2.66 -18.49 17.36
C LEU A 423 1.56 -17.76 16.59
N ALA A 424 0.38 -18.36 16.51
CA ALA A 424 -0.79 -17.78 15.87
C ALA A 424 -2.04 -18.12 16.70
N ARG A 425 -3.01 -17.19 16.76
CA ARG A 425 -4.31 -17.39 17.41
C ARG A 425 -5.41 -16.77 16.56
N SER A 426 -6.62 -17.32 16.67
CA SER A 426 -7.77 -16.85 15.91
C SER A 426 -9.01 -16.84 16.79
N ILE A 427 -9.71 -15.71 16.81
CA ILE A 427 -10.90 -15.49 17.65
C ILE A 427 -12.08 -15.11 16.77
N TRP A 428 -13.17 -15.84 16.92
CA TRP A 428 -14.45 -15.49 16.31
C TRP A 428 -15.32 -14.74 17.32
N PHE A 429 -15.65 -13.49 17.01
CA PHE A 429 -16.62 -12.70 17.75
C PHE A 429 -17.98 -12.84 17.07
N ASP A 430 -18.91 -13.53 17.75
CA ASP A 430 -20.31 -13.57 17.33
C ASP A 430 -21.02 -12.31 17.85
N LEU A 431 -21.36 -11.39 16.94
CA LEU A 431 -22.02 -10.12 17.26
C LEU A 431 -23.56 -10.18 17.16
N GLY A 432 -24.12 -11.38 16.93
CA GLY A 432 -25.55 -11.61 16.76
C GLY A 432 -26.09 -11.25 15.37
N GLU A 433 -27.40 -11.40 15.16
CA GLU A 433 -28.01 -11.26 13.82
C GLU A 433 -27.95 -9.85 13.23
N ASN A 434 -27.81 -8.83 14.08
CA ASN A 434 -27.86 -7.42 13.67
C ASN A 434 -26.50 -6.86 13.22
N ARG A 435 -25.40 -7.60 13.44
CA ARG A 435 -24.04 -7.18 13.07
C ARG A 435 -23.27 -8.36 12.49
N PRO A 436 -22.45 -8.14 11.45
CA PRO A 436 -21.60 -9.19 10.92
C PRO A 436 -20.63 -9.68 12.01
N SER A 437 -20.42 -10.99 12.09
CA SER A 437 -19.40 -11.56 12.98
C SER A 437 -18.02 -11.06 12.58
N GLN A 438 -17.08 -11.07 13.52
CA GLN A 438 -15.70 -10.65 13.25
C GLN A 438 -14.70 -11.75 13.58
N LEU A 439 -13.66 -11.85 12.76
CA LEU A 439 -12.55 -12.78 12.94
C LEU A 439 -11.27 -12.00 13.23
N LEU A 440 -10.76 -12.11 14.45
CA LEU A 440 -9.43 -11.63 14.81
C LEU A 440 -8.40 -12.73 14.56
N ILE A 441 -7.33 -12.41 13.84
CA ILE A 441 -6.16 -13.28 13.64
C ILE A 441 -4.93 -12.55 14.17
N VAL A 442 -4.19 -13.19 15.07
CA VAL A 442 -2.95 -12.63 15.64
C VAL A 442 -1.82 -13.60 15.41
N ILE A 443 -0.72 -13.15 14.79
CA ILE A 443 0.42 -13.99 14.44
C ILE A 443 1.74 -13.30 14.84
N HIS A 444 2.67 -14.05 15.39
CA HIS A 444 3.99 -13.54 15.75
C HIS A 444 4.76 -13.10 14.48
N HIS A 445 5.36 -11.91 14.50
CA HIS A 445 6.00 -11.33 13.31
C HIS A 445 7.25 -12.11 12.84
N LEU A 446 7.80 -13.00 13.67
CA LEU A 446 8.88 -13.91 13.24
C LEU A 446 8.42 -14.96 12.21
N VAL A 447 7.12 -15.16 12.06
CA VAL A 447 6.54 -16.17 11.17
C VAL A 447 5.53 -15.60 10.18
N VAL A 448 5.32 -14.28 10.19
CA VAL A 448 4.46 -13.55 9.24
C VAL A 448 5.06 -12.17 8.92
N ASP A 449 4.87 -11.71 7.69
CA ASP A 449 5.12 -10.34 7.25
C ASP A 449 3.99 -9.83 6.33
N GLY A 450 4.13 -8.61 5.80
CA GLY A 450 3.10 -8.02 4.94
C GLY A 450 2.81 -8.81 3.66
N VAL A 451 3.81 -9.50 3.08
CA VAL A 451 3.59 -10.34 1.89
C VAL A 451 2.90 -11.65 2.28
N SER A 452 3.29 -12.21 3.42
CA SER A 452 2.72 -13.42 4.00
C SER A 452 1.22 -13.28 4.25
N TRP A 453 0.75 -12.13 4.77
CA TRP A 453 -0.68 -11.88 4.97
C TRP A 453 -1.51 -12.01 3.70
N ARG A 454 -1.02 -11.51 2.56
CA ARG A 454 -1.74 -11.65 1.29
C ARG A 454 -1.92 -13.10 0.88
N ILE A 455 -0.90 -13.94 1.12
CA ILE A 455 -0.94 -15.38 0.84
C ILE A 455 -1.91 -16.06 1.82
N LEU A 456 -1.76 -15.82 3.13
CA LEU A 456 -2.63 -16.42 4.15
C LEU A 456 -4.10 -16.09 3.96
N LEU A 457 -4.43 -14.85 3.59
CA LEU A 457 -5.81 -14.43 3.35
C LEU A 457 -6.37 -15.04 2.06
N GLN A 458 -5.58 -15.11 0.99
CA GLN A 458 -5.99 -15.80 -0.23
C GLN A 458 -6.25 -17.28 0.03
N ASP A 459 -5.31 -17.96 0.69
CA ASP A 459 -5.42 -19.38 1.01
C ASP A 459 -6.58 -19.64 1.98
N LEU A 460 -6.87 -18.73 2.92
CA LEU A 460 -8.04 -18.83 3.79
C LEU A 460 -9.35 -18.81 3.00
N VAL A 461 -9.48 -17.93 1.99
CA VAL A 461 -10.64 -17.89 1.09
C VAL A 461 -10.76 -19.19 0.29
N GLU A 462 -9.65 -19.67 -0.27
CA GLU A 462 -9.59 -20.94 -1.00
C GLU A 462 -10.03 -22.12 -0.10
N ALA A 463 -9.49 -22.19 1.13
CA ALA A 463 -9.83 -23.21 2.12
C ALA A 463 -11.30 -23.17 2.55
N ILE A 464 -11.87 -21.98 2.81
CA ILE A 464 -13.29 -21.80 3.16
C ILE A 464 -14.20 -22.30 2.02
N SER A 465 -13.81 -22.05 0.77
CA SER A 465 -14.55 -22.51 -0.42
C SER A 465 -14.43 -24.02 -0.70
N GLY A 466 -13.57 -24.73 0.03
CA GLY A 466 -13.22 -26.14 -0.23
C GLY A 466 -12.32 -26.36 -1.44
N SER A 467 -11.67 -25.31 -1.93
CA SER A 467 -10.70 -25.40 -3.02
C SER A 467 -9.35 -25.94 -2.53
N GLN A 468 -8.58 -26.56 -3.43
CA GLN A 468 -7.23 -27.03 -3.11
C GLN A 468 -6.26 -25.85 -3.09
N LEU A 469 -5.49 -25.73 -2.00
CA LEU A 469 -4.45 -24.70 -1.87
C LEU A 469 -3.37 -24.86 -2.93
N SER A 470 -2.91 -23.73 -3.46
CA SER A 470 -1.85 -23.69 -4.46
C SER A 470 -0.52 -24.26 -3.91
N PRO A 471 0.16 -25.18 -4.61
CA PRO A 471 1.36 -25.84 -4.13
C PRO A 471 2.49 -24.84 -3.83
N SER A 472 3.20 -25.06 -2.71
CA SER A 472 4.38 -24.27 -2.38
C SER A 472 5.56 -24.63 -3.28
N THR A 473 6.24 -23.61 -3.80
CA THR A 473 7.44 -23.78 -4.64
C THR A 473 8.69 -24.08 -3.82
N SER A 474 8.76 -23.64 -2.56
CA SER A 474 9.92 -23.85 -1.67
C SER A 474 9.51 -23.72 -0.21
N SER A 475 10.04 -24.57 0.66
CA SER A 475 9.80 -24.47 2.09
C SER A 475 10.61 -23.36 2.76
N PHE A 476 10.17 -22.90 3.92
CA PHE A 476 10.94 -21.92 4.69
C PHE A 476 12.29 -22.50 5.15
N GLN A 477 12.37 -23.82 5.35
CA GLN A 477 13.64 -24.51 5.61
C GLN A 477 14.60 -24.41 4.42
N GLN A 478 14.13 -24.69 3.20
CA GLN A 478 14.96 -24.55 1.99
C GLN A 478 15.45 -23.11 1.83
N TRP A 479 14.56 -22.13 2.04
CA TRP A 479 14.93 -20.72 2.04
C TRP A 479 15.97 -20.36 3.11
N SER A 480 15.80 -20.86 4.33
CA SER A 480 16.74 -20.64 5.43
C SER A 480 18.13 -21.21 5.13
N HIS A 481 18.21 -22.41 4.56
CA HIS A 481 19.48 -22.99 4.10
C HIS A 481 20.10 -22.21 2.95
N PHE A 482 19.28 -21.77 1.98
CA PHE A 482 19.74 -20.92 0.89
C PHE A 482 20.38 -19.65 1.44
N LEU A 483 19.72 -18.95 2.37
CA LEU A 483 20.27 -17.73 2.98
C LEU A 483 21.60 -17.98 3.73
N GLN A 484 21.74 -19.11 4.42
CA GLN A 484 23.01 -19.48 5.06
C GLN A 484 24.14 -19.68 4.06
N THR A 485 23.83 -20.16 2.87
CA THR A 485 24.81 -20.31 1.79
C THR A 485 25.08 -18.96 1.12
N TYR A 486 24.02 -18.22 0.79
CA TYR A 486 24.05 -16.95 0.08
C TYR A 486 24.81 -15.86 0.84
N ARG A 487 24.78 -15.87 2.18
CA ARG A 487 25.55 -14.93 3.01
C ARG A 487 27.06 -14.93 2.71
N ASN A 488 27.60 -16.06 2.23
CA ASN A 488 29.01 -16.22 1.91
C ASN A 488 29.29 -16.07 0.39
N SER A 489 28.30 -15.65 -0.39
CA SER A 489 28.43 -15.45 -1.84
C SER A 489 29.27 -14.21 -2.16
N ILE A 490 29.84 -14.21 -3.37
CA ILE A 490 30.56 -13.05 -3.92
C ILE A 490 29.63 -11.84 -4.05
N ASP A 491 28.35 -12.04 -4.35
CA ASP A 491 27.38 -10.95 -4.53
C ASP A 491 27.21 -10.14 -3.23
N ILE A 492 26.99 -10.81 -2.10
CA ILE A 492 26.90 -10.16 -0.79
C ILE A 492 28.22 -9.52 -0.38
N GLN A 493 29.35 -10.16 -0.67
CA GLN A 493 30.68 -9.59 -0.38
C GLN A 493 30.92 -8.30 -1.17
N ALA A 494 30.47 -8.25 -2.43
CA ALA A 494 30.59 -7.06 -3.28
C ALA A 494 29.76 -5.88 -2.74
N GLU A 495 28.59 -6.15 -2.15
CA GLU A 495 27.74 -5.12 -1.53
C GLU A 495 28.20 -4.70 -0.12
N THR A 496 28.92 -5.58 0.59
CA THR A 496 29.28 -5.37 2.00
C THR A 496 30.03 -4.05 2.22
N GLN A 497 31.01 -3.75 1.37
CA GLN A 497 31.79 -2.51 1.51
C GLN A 497 30.95 -1.26 1.29
N PHE A 498 29.99 -1.31 0.35
CA PHE A 498 29.06 -0.21 0.10
C PHE A 498 28.21 0.08 1.35
N TRP A 499 27.64 -0.94 1.98
CA TRP A 499 26.83 -0.78 3.18
C TRP A 499 27.65 -0.29 4.38
N LEU A 500 28.85 -0.85 4.61
CA LEU A 500 29.74 -0.39 5.68
C LEU A 500 30.12 1.08 5.53
N ASN A 501 30.45 1.52 4.31
CA ASN A 501 30.76 2.92 4.03
C ASN A 501 29.54 3.84 4.23
N THR A 502 28.34 3.34 3.98
CA THR A 502 27.09 4.11 4.14
C THR A 502 26.75 4.32 5.62
N ILE A 503 26.91 3.29 6.45
CA ILE A 503 26.58 3.33 7.89
C ILE A 503 27.59 4.18 8.69
N GLN A 504 28.82 4.35 8.19
CA GLN A 504 29.83 5.21 8.84
C GLN A 504 29.53 6.72 8.72
N LYS A 505 28.54 7.13 7.93
CA LYS A 505 28.11 8.52 7.87
C LYS A 505 27.40 8.88 9.17
N GLU A 506 27.82 9.96 9.82
CA GLU A 506 27.15 10.45 11.03
C GLU A 506 25.66 10.67 10.77
N ALA A 507 24.81 9.95 11.49
CA ALA A 507 23.39 10.21 11.52
C ALA A 507 23.13 11.53 12.25
N ALA A 508 22.29 12.39 11.67
CA ALA A 508 21.85 13.60 12.34
C ALA A 508 21.16 13.22 13.66
N LYS A 509 21.64 13.79 14.78
CA LYS A 509 20.98 13.62 16.07
C LYS A 509 19.62 14.28 16.02
N ILE A 510 18.57 13.49 16.19
CA ILE A 510 17.21 14.01 16.32
C ILE A 510 17.10 14.64 17.72
N PRO A 511 16.54 15.85 17.87
CA PRO A 511 16.28 16.42 19.18
C PRO A 511 15.33 15.48 19.95
N LEU A 512 15.74 15.09 21.16
CA LEU A 512 14.92 14.27 22.04
C LEU A 512 14.25 15.18 23.07
N ASP A 513 12.94 15.07 23.22
CA ASP A 513 12.19 15.78 24.27
C ASP A 513 12.56 15.29 25.68
N PHE A 514 13.08 14.06 25.79
CA PHE A 514 13.51 13.44 27.04
C PHE A 514 14.91 12.83 26.93
N PRO A 515 15.70 12.83 28.02
CA PRO A 515 16.94 12.07 28.12
C PRO A 515 16.73 10.61 27.73
N GLN A 516 17.66 10.03 26.97
CA GLN A 516 17.57 8.65 26.48
C GLN A 516 17.46 7.61 27.61
N SER A 517 17.88 7.95 28.83
CA SER A 517 17.71 7.13 30.04
C SER A 517 16.26 7.02 30.54
N LEU A 518 15.36 7.89 30.06
CA LEU A 518 13.93 7.90 30.39
C LEU A 518 13.07 7.29 29.28
N ILE A 519 13.66 7.01 28.10
CA ILE A 519 13.00 6.32 26.99
C ILE A 519 13.05 4.81 27.24
N ASN A 520 12.30 4.37 28.24
CA ASN A 520 11.83 2.99 28.30
C ASN A 520 10.43 3.02 27.69
N ASN A 521 10.21 2.36 26.54
CA ASN A 521 8.88 2.21 25.94
C ASN A 521 7.84 1.91 27.02
N SER A 522 7.03 2.91 27.35
CA SER A 522 6.24 2.97 28.57
C SER A 522 4.86 2.32 28.45
N GLU A 523 4.54 1.62 27.36
CA GLU A 523 3.23 0.98 27.17
C GLU A 523 3.09 -0.40 27.85
N SER A 524 3.92 -0.71 28.85
CA SER A 524 3.80 -1.98 29.61
C SER A 524 3.72 -1.83 31.12
N ARG A 525 3.34 -0.65 31.63
CA ARG A 525 3.00 -0.49 33.06
C ARG A 525 1.71 0.29 33.27
N GLU A 526 0.60 -0.37 33.03
CA GLU A 526 -0.59 -0.15 33.85
C GLU A 526 -1.12 -1.49 34.33
N GLN A 527 -0.59 -1.97 35.46
CA GLN A 527 -1.40 -2.53 36.54
C GLN A 527 -0.67 -2.40 37.88
N GLY A 528 -1.35 -1.79 38.84
CA GLY A 528 -1.27 -2.16 40.25
C GLY A 528 0.00 -1.73 41.00
N THR A 529 -0.09 -0.62 41.71
CA THR A 529 -0.14 -0.65 43.18
C THR A 529 -0.42 0.76 43.69
N GLY A 530 -1.56 0.91 44.36
CA GLY A 530 -1.69 1.97 45.34
C GLY A 530 -0.72 1.71 46.47
N ASN A 531 0.02 2.74 46.88
CA ASN A 531 -0.06 3.21 48.26
C ASN A 531 0.61 4.56 48.40
N ARG A 532 -0.06 5.38 49.21
CA ARG A 532 0.43 6.61 49.83
C ARG A 532 1.81 6.39 50.45
N GLU A 533 2.73 7.31 50.19
CA GLU A 533 3.18 8.35 51.13
C GLU A 533 3.80 9.52 50.37
#